data_AF-A0A7J9SE43-F1
#
_entry.id   AF-A0A7J9SE43-F1
#
_cell.length_a   1.000
_cell.length_b   1.000
_cell.length_c   1.000
_cell.angle_alpha   90.00
_cell.angle_beta   90.00
_cell.angle_gamma   90.00
#
_symmetry.space_group_name_H-M   'P 1'
#
loop_
_entity.id
_entity.type
_entity.pdbx_description
1 polymer ?
#
loop_
_entity_poly.entity_id
_entity_poly.type
_entity_poly.pdbx_seq_one_letter_code
_entity_poly.pdbx_strand_id
1 'polypeptide(L)'
;MADAEETYYTEDRWQNWLARVEEEEIDPENEDSARLLLNLQDDAAIAVAKIVSAYEEGRLAEEEAVEELDRVRSIVLAEPELSIEDDAAREDKEILVDGVQTSLVCVFYAAEEYIAAGVAEEAPIAEYVEAAAAAEADEDMDAALGYLVQAGTRIIAGDDLDMSVVEEIEYGLVSEWVNGLDSLQSAMSDPEVVEEEED
;
A
#
# COMPACT_ATOMS: atom_id res chain seq x y z
N MET A 1 7.21 -23.47 22.50
CA MET A 1 8.17 -23.49 21.38
C MET A 1 7.54 -22.56 20.39
N ALA A 2 8.09 -21.35 20.25
CA ALA A 2 7.71 -20.48 19.15
C ALA A 2 8.12 -21.23 17.89
N ASP A 3 7.13 -21.70 17.14
CA ASP A 3 7.33 -22.11 15.75
C ASP A 3 7.96 -20.92 15.02
N ALA A 4 8.83 -21.19 14.04
CA ALA A 4 9.58 -20.16 13.31
C ALA A 4 8.70 -18.94 13.02
N GLU A 5 9.16 -17.74 13.41
CA GLU A 5 8.48 -16.45 13.19
C GLU A 5 7.72 -16.48 11.86
N GLU A 6 6.38 -16.57 11.94
CA GLU A 6 5.51 -16.47 10.77
C GLU A 6 5.63 -15.02 10.29
N THR A 7 6.63 -14.79 9.45
CA THR A 7 6.94 -13.48 8.91
C THR A 7 5.93 -13.17 7.82
N TYR A 8 5.14 -12.11 7.98
CA TYR A 8 4.12 -11.72 7.01
C TYR A 8 4.72 -11.24 5.68
N TYR A 9 5.92 -10.65 5.73
CA TYR A 9 6.65 -10.16 4.54
C TYR A 9 8.16 -10.20 4.74
N THR A 10 8.91 -10.58 3.71
CA THR A 10 10.37 -10.72 3.76
C THR A 10 11.06 -9.81 2.76
N GLU A 11 12.32 -9.46 3.06
CA GLU A 11 13.19 -8.73 2.13
C GLU A 11 13.36 -9.50 0.81
N ASP A 12 13.59 -10.82 0.88
CA ASP A 12 13.69 -11.67 -0.31
C ASP A 12 12.45 -11.58 -1.23
N ARG A 13 11.24 -11.47 -0.65
CA ARG A 13 9.99 -11.37 -1.43
C ARG A 13 9.90 -10.03 -2.16
N TRP A 14 10.23 -8.94 -1.47
CA TRP A 14 10.31 -7.61 -2.10
C TRP A 14 11.38 -7.57 -3.20
N GLN A 15 12.56 -8.13 -2.93
CA GLN A 15 13.66 -8.19 -3.88
C GLN A 15 13.34 -9.03 -5.13
N ASN A 16 12.55 -10.10 -5.00
CA ASN A 16 12.08 -10.86 -6.16
C ASN A 16 11.21 -10.01 -7.10
N TRP A 17 10.33 -9.18 -6.54
CA TRP A 17 9.55 -8.24 -7.35
C TRP A 17 10.42 -7.17 -8.01
N LEU A 18 11.37 -6.59 -7.27
CA LEU A 18 12.30 -5.62 -7.85
C LEU A 18 13.12 -6.25 -8.99
N ALA A 19 13.56 -7.49 -8.85
CA ALA A 19 14.27 -8.21 -9.91
C ALA A 19 13.40 -8.37 -11.17
N ARG A 20 12.09 -8.60 -11.03
CA ARG A 20 11.17 -8.62 -12.19
C ARG A 20 11.05 -7.25 -12.85
N VAL A 21 10.90 -6.20 -12.04
CA VAL A 21 10.92 -4.82 -12.54
C VAL A 21 12.23 -4.53 -13.29
N GLU A 22 13.38 -5.05 -12.84
CA GLU A 22 14.67 -4.92 -13.54
C GLU A 22 14.71 -5.65 -14.87
N GLU A 23 14.19 -6.87 -14.93
CA GLU A 23 14.26 -7.76 -16.10
C GLU A 23 13.30 -7.34 -17.23
N GLU A 24 12.14 -6.79 -16.88
CA GLU A 24 11.10 -6.44 -17.85
C GLU A 24 11.28 -5.05 -18.48
N GLU A 25 10.85 -4.89 -19.73
CA GLU A 25 10.72 -3.56 -20.35
C GLU A 25 9.40 -2.93 -19.86
N ILE A 26 9.51 -1.99 -18.92
CA ILE A 26 8.34 -1.34 -18.32
C ILE A 26 7.92 -0.15 -19.17
N ASP A 27 6.71 -0.21 -19.71
CA ASP A 27 6.07 0.89 -20.43
C ASP A 27 4.75 1.25 -19.73
N PRO A 28 4.60 2.47 -19.19
CA PRO A 28 3.36 2.90 -18.52
C PRO A 28 2.12 2.86 -19.42
N GLU A 29 2.28 2.83 -20.76
CA GLU A 29 1.17 2.67 -21.70
C GLU A 29 0.81 1.20 -21.96
N ASN A 30 1.58 0.26 -21.41
CA ASN A 30 1.41 -1.19 -21.56
C ASN A 30 0.65 -1.80 -20.36
N GLU A 31 -0.38 -2.59 -20.66
CA GLU A 31 -1.24 -3.23 -19.65
C GLU A 31 -0.49 -4.25 -18.78
N ASP A 32 0.44 -5.01 -19.35
CA ASP A 32 1.20 -6.02 -18.62
C ASP A 32 2.21 -5.37 -17.67
N SER A 33 2.87 -4.28 -18.11
CA SER A 33 3.72 -3.45 -17.27
C SER A 33 2.95 -2.82 -16.09
N ALA A 34 1.74 -2.29 -16.35
CA ALA A 34 0.89 -1.77 -15.29
C ALA A 34 0.46 -2.87 -14.31
N ARG A 35 0.15 -4.07 -14.81
CA ARG A 35 -0.19 -5.22 -13.97
C ARG A 35 0.96 -5.64 -13.07
N LEU A 36 2.21 -5.63 -13.55
CA LEU A 36 3.37 -5.95 -12.71
C LEU A 36 3.49 -5.00 -11.51
N LEU A 37 3.36 -3.69 -11.72
CA LEU A 37 3.44 -2.70 -10.65
C LEU A 37 2.27 -2.81 -9.67
N LEU A 38 1.06 -3.07 -10.17
CA LEU A 38 -0.10 -3.32 -9.32
C LEU A 38 0.05 -4.61 -8.49
N ASN A 39 0.57 -5.68 -9.09
CA ASN A 39 0.84 -6.93 -8.37
C ASN A 39 1.85 -6.72 -7.24
N LEU A 40 2.90 -5.93 -7.46
CA LEU A 40 3.86 -5.53 -6.43
C LEU A 40 3.18 -4.78 -5.28
N GLN A 41 2.33 -3.80 -5.62
CA GLN A 41 1.56 -3.03 -4.64
C GLN A 41 0.61 -3.92 -3.83
N ASP A 42 -0.18 -4.75 -4.52
CA ASP A 42 -1.16 -5.65 -3.92
C ASP A 42 -0.49 -6.66 -2.98
N ASP A 43 0.67 -7.19 -3.37
CA ASP A 43 1.44 -8.14 -2.57
C ASP A 43 1.81 -7.57 -1.18
N ALA A 44 2.22 -6.31 -1.13
CA ALA A 44 2.50 -5.59 0.11
C ALA A 44 1.21 -5.28 0.89
N ALA A 45 0.15 -4.84 0.21
CA ALA A 45 -1.16 -4.61 0.83
C ALA A 45 -1.75 -5.88 1.47
N ILE A 46 -1.57 -7.04 0.84
CA ILE A 46 -1.96 -8.35 1.38
C ILE A 46 -1.20 -8.69 2.66
N ALA A 47 0.09 -8.34 2.74
CA ALA A 47 0.86 -8.54 3.97
C ALA A 47 0.30 -7.69 5.12
N VAL A 48 -0.03 -6.43 4.84
CA VAL A 48 -0.69 -5.52 5.80
C VAL A 48 -2.04 -6.07 6.23
N ALA A 49 -2.90 -6.47 5.28
CA ALA A 49 -4.21 -7.05 5.57
C ALA A 49 -4.11 -8.29 6.47
N LYS A 50 -3.15 -9.18 6.21
CA LYS A 50 -2.93 -10.38 7.04
C LYS A 50 -2.52 -10.06 8.47
N ILE A 51 -1.71 -9.02 8.68
CA ILE A 51 -1.33 -8.55 10.03
C ILE A 51 -2.56 -7.99 10.75
N VAL A 52 -3.33 -7.14 10.07
CA VAL A 52 -4.56 -6.56 10.61
C VAL A 52 -5.56 -7.65 10.98
N SER A 53 -5.84 -8.62 10.09
CA SER A 53 -6.72 -9.75 10.39
C SER A 53 -6.20 -10.59 11.57
N ALA A 54 -4.88 -10.79 11.69
CA ALA A 54 -4.32 -11.50 12.82
C ALA A 54 -4.51 -10.77 14.15
N TYR A 55 -4.43 -9.44 14.14
CA TYR A 55 -4.79 -8.60 15.28
C TYR A 55 -6.28 -8.72 15.62
N GLU A 56 -7.19 -8.58 14.64
CA GLU A 56 -8.64 -8.67 14.85
C GLU A 56 -9.09 -10.03 15.40
N GLU A 57 -8.43 -11.10 14.96
CA GLU A 57 -8.66 -12.47 15.44
C GLU A 57 -8.02 -12.76 16.81
N GLY A 58 -7.27 -11.80 17.37
CA GLY A 58 -6.55 -11.92 18.63
C GLY A 58 -5.37 -12.89 18.58
N ARG A 59 -4.83 -13.16 17.37
CA ARG A 59 -3.60 -13.93 17.16
C ARG A 59 -2.35 -13.10 17.42
N LEU A 60 -2.43 -11.77 17.22
CA LEU A 60 -1.40 -10.80 17.59
C LEU A 60 -1.95 -9.83 18.65
N ALA A 61 -1.12 -9.47 19.62
CA ALA A 61 -1.38 -8.29 20.45
C ALA A 61 -1.12 -7.00 19.66
N GLU A 62 -1.62 -5.87 20.18
CA GLU A 62 -1.41 -4.53 19.59
C GLU A 62 0.08 -4.24 19.33
N GLU A 63 0.93 -4.41 20.35
CA GLU A 63 2.38 -4.17 20.23
C GLU A 63 3.02 -5.08 19.16
N GLU A 64 2.65 -6.36 19.11
CA GLU A 64 3.18 -7.32 18.12
C GLU A 64 2.73 -6.99 16.69
N ALA A 65 1.48 -6.57 16.51
CA ALA A 65 0.95 -6.19 15.21
C ALA A 65 1.63 -4.92 14.67
N VAL A 66 1.87 -3.92 15.53
CA VAL A 66 2.63 -2.71 15.17
C VAL A 66 4.08 -3.05 14.82
N GLU A 67 4.74 -3.93 15.59
CA GLU A 67 6.11 -4.39 15.28
C GLU A 67 6.20 -5.09 13.92
N GLU A 68 5.22 -5.95 13.58
CA GLU A 68 5.16 -6.58 12.26
C GLU A 68 4.89 -5.57 11.14
N LEU A 69 3.98 -4.61 11.33
CA LEU A 69 3.74 -3.54 10.35
C LEU A 69 5.00 -2.72 10.09
N ASP A 70 5.71 -2.31 11.15
CA ASP A 70 6.96 -1.56 11.05
C ASP A 70 8.04 -2.33 10.29
N ARG A 71 8.09 -3.65 10.49
CA ARG A 71 9.00 -4.53 9.75
C ARG A 71 8.67 -4.57 8.27
N VAL A 72 7.41 -4.79 7.90
CA VAL A 72 6.98 -4.80 6.47
C VAL A 72 7.24 -3.44 5.85
N ARG A 73 6.86 -2.36 6.54
CA ARG A 73 7.08 -0.97 6.10
C ARG A 73 8.56 -0.69 5.85
N SER A 74 9.44 -1.13 6.75
CA SER A 74 10.89 -0.90 6.61
C SER A 74 11.49 -1.61 5.39
N ILE A 75 10.92 -2.75 4.99
CA ILE A 75 11.33 -3.48 3.78
C ILE A 75 10.80 -2.74 2.54
N VAL A 76 9.49 -2.48 2.51
CA VAL A 76 8.79 -1.96 1.33
C VAL A 76 9.21 -0.53 1.01
N LEU A 77 9.40 0.33 2.03
CA LEU A 77 9.76 1.75 1.84
C LEU A 77 11.27 2.01 1.89
N ALA A 78 12.09 0.95 1.86
CA ALA A 78 13.52 1.11 1.65
C ALA A 78 13.79 1.72 0.27
N GLU A 79 14.87 2.49 0.13
CA GLU A 79 15.29 3.00 -1.17
C GLU A 79 15.47 1.83 -2.16
N PRO A 80 14.84 1.87 -3.35
CA PRO A 80 14.91 0.75 -4.28
C PRO A 80 16.32 0.60 -4.83
N GLU A 81 16.95 -0.55 -4.58
CA GLU A 81 18.29 -0.85 -5.07
C GLU A 81 18.22 -1.67 -6.36
N LEU A 82 18.09 -1.00 -7.51
CA LEU A 82 18.03 -1.68 -8.81
C LEU A 82 19.42 -1.90 -9.42
N SER A 83 19.74 -3.14 -9.81
CA SER A 83 21.02 -3.58 -10.37
C SER A 83 21.14 -3.37 -11.88
N ILE A 84 20.84 -2.16 -12.36
CA ILE A 84 20.81 -1.81 -13.79
C ILE A 84 22.06 -1.00 -14.18
N GLU A 85 22.78 -1.44 -15.22
CA GLU A 85 24.03 -0.79 -15.67
C GLU A 85 23.81 0.60 -16.30
N ASP A 86 22.67 0.83 -16.94
CA ASP A 86 22.31 2.10 -17.55
C ASP A 86 21.62 3.01 -16.52
N ASP A 87 22.28 4.11 -16.13
CA ASP A 87 21.78 5.01 -15.10
C ASP A 87 20.42 5.64 -15.43
N ALA A 88 20.15 5.95 -16.70
CA ALA A 88 18.88 6.57 -17.10
C ALA A 88 17.74 5.56 -17.04
N ALA A 89 17.97 4.34 -17.56
CA ALA A 89 16.99 3.26 -17.47
C ALA A 89 16.72 2.84 -16.01
N ARG A 90 17.76 2.92 -15.16
CA ARG A 90 17.64 2.67 -13.72
C ARG A 90 16.77 3.72 -13.04
N GLU A 91 17.06 5.00 -13.25
CA GLU A 91 16.29 6.12 -12.68
C GLU A 91 14.81 6.07 -13.09
N ASP A 92 14.53 5.76 -14.36
CA ASP A 92 13.15 5.62 -14.86
C ASP A 92 12.38 4.52 -14.10
N LYS A 93 13.00 3.36 -13.81
CA LYS A 93 12.37 2.28 -13.05
C LYS A 93 12.29 2.57 -11.55
N GLU A 94 13.31 3.22 -10.98
CA GLU A 94 13.29 3.68 -9.59
C GLU A 94 12.11 4.64 -9.36
N ILE A 95 11.79 5.54 -10.30
CA ILE A 95 10.60 6.43 -10.23
C ILE A 95 9.29 5.62 -10.21
N LEU A 96 9.19 4.54 -10.98
CA LEU A 96 7.98 3.71 -11.00
C LEU A 96 7.79 2.95 -9.68
N VAL A 97 8.89 2.44 -9.11
CA VAL A 97 8.86 1.81 -7.78
C VAL A 97 8.54 2.83 -6.69
N ASP A 98 9.08 4.06 -6.78
CA ASP A 98 8.75 5.16 -5.85
C ASP A 98 7.25 5.51 -5.88
N GLY A 99 6.60 5.44 -7.04
CA GLY A 99 5.15 5.56 -7.17
C GLY A 99 4.39 4.49 -6.36
N VAL A 100 4.78 3.22 -6.51
CA VAL A 100 4.21 2.10 -5.73
C VAL A 100 4.48 2.25 -4.24
N GLN A 101 5.68 2.70 -3.85
CA GLN A 101 6.01 2.95 -2.45
C GLN A 101 5.17 4.09 -1.88
N THR A 102 4.98 5.16 -2.66
CA THR A 102 4.17 6.32 -2.31
C THR A 102 2.73 5.94 -2.05
N SER A 103 2.11 5.13 -2.91
CA SER A 103 0.73 4.67 -2.73
C SER A 103 0.57 3.87 -1.42
N LEU A 104 1.55 3.03 -1.08
CA LEU A 104 1.56 2.19 0.12
C LEU A 104 1.78 2.95 1.44
N VAL A 105 2.28 4.19 1.41
CA VAL A 105 2.45 5.01 2.61
C VAL A 105 1.14 5.10 3.40
N CYS A 106 0.03 5.43 2.73
CA CYS A 106 -1.26 5.57 3.39
C CYS A 106 -1.79 4.24 3.94
N VAL A 107 -1.47 3.11 3.29
CA VAL A 107 -1.88 1.77 3.69
C VAL A 107 -1.26 1.39 5.04
N PHE A 108 0.04 1.63 5.21
CA PHE A 108 0.71 1.39 6.50
C PHE A 108 0.15 2.26 7.62
N TYR A 109 -0.02 3.56 7.36
CA TYR A 109 -0.54 4.47 8.37
C TYR A 109 -2.00 4.19 8.73
N ALA A 110 -2.83 3.78 7.77
CA ALA A 110 -4.21 3.36 8.03
C ALA A 110 -4.27 2.11 8.93
N ALA A 111 -3.41 1.12 8.69
CA ALA A 111 -3.33 -0.08 9.51
C ALA A 111 -2.83 0.22 10.93
N GLU A 112 -1.80 1.07 11.06
CA GLU A 112 -1.28 1.51 12.35
C GLU A 112 -2.34 2.28 13.16
N GLU A 113 -3.04 3.24 12.53
CA GLU A 113 -4.12 4.00 13.15
C GLU A 113 -5.28 3.08 13.57
N TYR A 114 -5.68 2.13 12.72
CA TYR A 114 -6.74 1.17 13.05
C TYR A 114 -6.39 0.33 14.28
N ILE A 115 -5.14 -0.15 14.38
CA ILE A 115 -4.68 -0.97 15.51
C ILE A 115 -4.61 -0.14 16.81
N ALA A 116 -4.16 1.11 16.73
CA ALA A 116 -3.95 1.98 17.89
C ALA A 116 -5.23 2.70 18.37
N ALA A 117 -6.06 3.17 17.44
CA ALA A 117 -7.20 4.05 17.71
C ALA A 117 -8.55 3.48 17.26
N GLY A 118 -8.56 2.44 16.42
CA GLY A 118 -9.76 1.85 15.85
C GLY A 118 -10.28 2.63 14.63
N VAL A 119 -11.58 2.45 14.35
CA VAL A 119 -12.23 3.00 13.16
C VAL A 119 -12.54 4.47 13.33
N ALA A 120 -12.23 5.27 12.31
CA ALA A 120 -12.68 6.66 12.21
C ALA A 120 -14.21 6.75 12.11
N GLU A 121 -14.86 7.44 13.04
CA GLU A 121 -16.33 7.53 13.09
C GLU A 121 -16.90 8.87 12.55
N GLU A 122 -16.05 9.82 12.17
CA GLU A 122 -16.49 11.21 11.94
C GLU A 122 -17.17 11.43 10.57
N ALA A 123 -16.73 10.72 9.54
CA ALA A 123 -17.22 10.88 8.17
C ALA A 123 -17.21 9.54 7.39
N PRO A 124 -17.98 9.41 6.29
CA PRO A 124 -17.82 8.32 5.33
C PRO A 124 -16.53 8.49 4.51
N ILE A 125 -16.08 7.41 3.85
CA ILE A 125 -14.86 7.38 3.02
C ILE A 125 -14.82 8.52 2.00
N ALA A 126 -15.90 8.74 1.25
CA ALA A 126 -15.94 9.78 0.21
C ALA A 126 -15.67 11.19 0.77
N GLU A 127 -16.21 11.53 1.95
CA GLU A 127 -15.98 12.83 2.57
C GLU A 127 -14.52 13.00 3.04
N TYR A 128 -13.87 11.93 3.49
CA TYR A 128 -12.43 11.95 3.80
C TYR A 128 -11.59 12.14 2.54
N VAL A 129 -11.93 11.46 1.44
CA VAL A 129 -11.19 11.60 0.17
C VAL A 129 -11.35 13.03 -0.39
N GLU A 130 -12.55 13.61 -0.34
CA GLU A 130 -12.79 15.00 -0.72
C GLU A 130 -11.99 15.99 0.17
N ALA A 131 -11.96 15.75 1.48
CA ALA A 131 -11.20 16.56 2.41
C ALA A 131 -9.68 16.44 2.16
N ALA A 132 -9.20 15.25 1.80
CA ALA A 132 -7.81 15.03 1.42
C ALA A 132 -7.44 15.81 0.16
N ALA A 133 -8.28 15.75 -0.88
CA ALA A 133 -8.07 16.52 -2.11
C ALA A 133 -8.07 18.05 -1.87
N ALA A 134 -8.94 18.53 -0.99
CA ALA A 134 -8.94 19.94 -0.59
C ALA A 134 -7.66 20.34 0.16
N ALA A 135 -7.17 19.48 1.06
CA ALA A 135 -5.93 19.70 1.78
C ALA A 135 -4.71 19.67 0.85
N GLU A 136 -4.67 18.76 -0.14
CA GLU A 136 -3.62 18.73 -1.17
C GLU A 136 -3.61 20.03 -1.98
N ALA A 137 -4.78 20.53 -2.40
CA ALA A 137 -4.89 21.80 -3.13
C ALA A 137 -4.42 23.01 -2.31
N ASP A 138 -4.50 22.92 -0.97
CA ASP A 138 -3.98 23.91 -0.02
C ASP A 138 -2.51 23.66 0.38
N GLU A 139 -1.83 22.70 -0.26
CA GLU A 139 -0.44 22.27 0.00
C GLU A 139 -0.23 21.70 1.42
N ASP A 140 -1.29 21.25 2.09
CA ASP A 140 -1.25 20.62 3.42
C ASP A 140 -1.22 19.09 3.32
N MET A 141 -0.04 18.56 2.96
CA MET A 141 0.15 17.13 2.71
C MET A 141 -0.05 16.26 3.97
N ASP A 142 0.29 16.80 5.15
CA ASP A 142 0.08 16.10 6.42
C ASP A 142 -1.42 15.93 6.71
N ALA A 143 -2.22 16.97 6.47
CA ALA A 143 -3.68 16.89 6.59
C ALA A 143 -4.27 15.96 5.53
N ALA A 144 -3.80 16.02 4.28
CA ALA A 144 -4.27 15.16 3.21
C ALA A 144 -4.05 13.67 3.53
N LEU A 145 -2.83 13.31 3.96
CA LEU A 145 -2.51 11.96 4.40
C LEU A 145 -3.37 11.57 5.60
N GLY A 146 -3.51 12.45 6.60
CA GLY A 146 -4.33 12.21 7.78
C GLY A 146 -5.78 11.86 7.43
N TYR A 147 -6.41 12.55 6.49
CA TYR A 147 -7.76 12.22 6.03
C TYR A 147 -7.83 10.85 5.35
N LEU A 148 -6.87 10.50 4.50
CA LEU A 148 -6.86 9.18 3.85
C LEU A 148 -6.54 8.04 4.82
N VAL A 149 -5.74 8.29 5.85
CA VAL A 149 -5.53 7.34 6.95
C VAL A 149 -6.86 7.02 7.63
N GLN A 150 -7.66 8.04 7.94
CA GLN A 150 -9.00 7.85 8.51
C GLN A 150 -9.91 7.06 7.55
N ALA A 151 -9.88 7.36 6.25
CA ALA A 151 -10.61 6.59 5.23
C ALA A 151 -10.18 5.11 5.23
N GLY A 152 -8.87 4.84 5.27
CA GLY A 152 -8.32 3.49 5.31
C GLY A 152 -8.76 2.69 6.55
N THR A 153 -8.89 3.31 7.72
CA THR A 153 -9.44 2.60 8.90
C THR A 153 -10.88 2.12 8.68
N ARG A 154 -11.67 2.82 7.87
CA ARG A 154 -13.04 2.41 7.52
C ARG A 154 -13.05 1.27 6.51
N ILE A 155 -12.13 1.28 5.54
CA ILE A 155 -11.92 0.18 4.61
C ILE A 155 -11.59 -1.11 5.37
N ILE A 156 -10.67 -1.02 6.34
CA ILE A 156 -10.34 -2.15 7.22
C ILE A 156 -11.58 -2.66 7.97
N ALA A 157 -12.47 -1.76 8.40
CA ALA A 157 -13.73 -2.11 9.05
C ALA A 157 -14.80 -2.69 8.10
N GLY A 158 -14.53 -2.72 6.79
CA GLY A 158 -15.40 -3.29 5.75
C GLY A 158 -16.31 -2.29 5.05
N ASP A 159 -16.07 -0.98 5.16
CA ASP A 159 -16.73 0.01 4.30
C ASP A 159 -16.11 0.00 2.89
N ASP A 160 -16.93 0.11 1.85
CA ASP A 160 -16.46 0.12 0.45
C ASP A 160 -16.04 1.53 -0.02
N LEU A 161 -14.81 1.63 -0.53
CA LEU A 161 -14.29 2.72 -1.36
C LEU A 161 -14.83 2.59 -2.79
N ASP A 162 -15.66 3.56 -3.19
CA ASP A 162 -16.12 3.70 -4.57
C ASP A 162 -15.12 4.54 -5.37
N MET A 163 -14.41 3.91 -6.31
CA MET A 163 -13.40 4.60 -7.13
C MET A 163 -13.94 5.71 -8.04
N SER A 164 -15.26 5.90 -8.15
CA SER A 164 -15.78 7.11 -8.80
C SER A 164 -15.41 8.40 -8.06
N VAL A 165 -15.05 8.34 -6.76
CA VAL A 165 -14.62 9.53 -5.99
C VAL A 165 -13.33 10.15 -6.53
N VAL A 166 -12.45 9.37 -7.18
CA VAL A 166 -11.21 9.89 -7.79
C VAL A 166 -11.42 10.44 -9.19
N GLU A 167 -12.55 10.16 -9.86
CA GLU A 167 -12.85 10.75 -11.17
C GLU A 167 -13.01 12.28 -11.12
N GLU A 168 -13.37 12.81 -9.94
CA GLU A 168 -13.59 14.24 -9.71
C GLU A 168 -12.34 14.96 -9.14
N ILE A 169 -11.25 14.23 -8.89
CA ILE A 169 -10.04 14.72 -8.23
C ILE A 169 -8.92 14.93 -9.27
N GLU A 170 -8.10 15.97 -9.08
CA GLU A 170 -6.92 16.20 -9.91
C GLU A 170 -5.87 15.13 -9.63
N TYR A 171 -5.19 14.65 -10.69
CA TYR A 171 -4.12 13.67 -10.51
C TYR A 171 -2.98 14.29 -9.68
N GLY A 172 -2.63 13.60 -8.60
CA GLY A 172 -1.72 14.06 -7.57
C GLY A 172 -1.46 12.99 -6.52
N LEU A 173 -0.94 13.41 -5.38
CA LEU A 173 -0.57 12.54 -4.27
C LEU A 173 -1.80 11.86 -3.65
N VAL A 174 -2.94 12.55 -3.57
CA VAL A 174 -4.19 11.95 -3.08
C VAL A 174 -4.65 10.83 -4.00
N SER A 175 -4.55 10.96 -5.32
CA SER A 175 -4.94 9.87 -6.22
C SER A 175 -4.04 8.64 -6.11
N GLU A 176 -2.73 8.84 -5.88
CA GLU A 176 -1.79 7.73 -5.64
C GLU A 176 -2.11 6.99 -4.33
N TRP A 177 -2.38 7.73 -3.26
CA TRP A 177 -2.78 7.13 -1.99
C TRP A 177 -4.14 6.43 -2.06
N VAL A 178 -5.13 7.00 -2.75
CA VAL A 178 -6.41 6.32 -2.95
C VAL A 178 -6.24 5.02 -3.74
N ASN A 179 -5.32 4.97 -4.71
CA ASN A 179 -4.98 3.72 -5.40
C ASN A 179 -4.41 2.66 -4.43
N GLY A 180 -3.53 3.06 -3.50
CA GLY A 180 -3.06 2.18 -2.42
C GLY A 180 -4.19 1.69 -1.50
N LEU A 181 -5.15 2.55 -1.17
CA LEU A 181 -6.34 2.17 -0.39
C LEU A 181 -7.26 1.18 -1.12
N ASP A 182 -7.34 1.24 -2.45
CA ASP A 182 -8.09 0.26 -3.26
C ASP A 182 -7.42 -1.13 -3.23
N SER A 183 -6.08 -1.18 -3.27
CA SER A 183 -5.33 -2.42 -3.02
C SER A 183 -5.57 -2.96 -1.61
N LEU A 184 -5.59 -2.10 -0.60
CA LEU A 184 -5.93 -2.50 0.78
C LEU A 184 -7.36 -3.06 0.85
N GLN A 185 -8.34 -2.41 0.23
CA GLN A 185 -9.72 -2.89 0.16
C GLN A 185 -9.80 -4.29 -0.46
N SER A 186 -9.13 -4.50 -1.58
CA SER A 186 -9.08 -5.79 -2.27
C SER A 186 -8.46 -6.86 -1.38
N ALA A 187 -7.33 -6.54 -0.75
CA ALA A 187 -6.62 -7.43 0.16
C ALA A 187 -7.43 -7.80 1.42
N MET A 188 -8.18 -6.85 1.99
CA MET A 188 -9.07 -7.10 3.14
C MET A 188 -10.27 -7.98 2.78
N SER A 189 -10.74 -7.88 1.53
CA SER A 189 -11.88 -8.66 1.03
C SER A 189 -11.49 -10.11 0.73
N ASP A 190 -10.33 -10.33 0.11
CA ASP A 190 -9.81 -11.65 -0.22
C ASP A 190 -8.26 -11.66 -0.20
N PRO A 191 -7.64 -12.02 0.94
CA PRO A 191 -6.18 -12.04 1.09
C PRO A 191 -5.57 -13.29 0.43
N GLU A 192 -5.84 -13.53 -0.85
CA GLU A 192 -5.10 -14.52 -1.64
C GLU A 192 -3.69 -14.02 -1.93
N VAL A 193 -2.72 -14.93 -1.99
CA VAL A 193 -1.35 -14.57 -2.36
C VAL A 193 -1.35 -14.20 -3.85
N VAL A 194 -0.80 -13.04 -4.19
CA VAL A 194 -0.49 -12.72 -5.59
C VAL A 194 0.60 -13.68 -6.04
N GLU A 195 0.21 -14.64 -6.89
CA GLU A 195 1.16 -15.57 -7.49
C GLU A 195 2.01 -14.83 -8.53
N GLU A 196 3.33 -15.02 -8.46
CA GLU A 196 4.23 -14.63 -9.52
C GLU A 196 3.81 -15.37 -10.81
N GLU A 197 3.43 -14.65 -11.88
CA GLU A 197 3.13 -15.31 -13.16
C GLU A 197 4.39 -16.07 -13.61
N GLU A 198 4.35 -17.41 -13.61
CA GLU A 198 5.43 -18.27 -14.11
C GLU A 198 5.38 -18.27 -15.65
N ASP A 199 6.33 -17.59 -16.31
CA ASP A 199 6.57 -17.72 -17.76
C ASP A 199 7.21 -19.06 -18.15
#